data_AF-A0A9C9G6H3-F1
#
_entry.id   AF-A0A9C9G6H3-F1
#
_cell.length_a   1.000
_cell.length_b   1.000
_cell.length_c   1.000
_cell.angle_alpha   90.00
_cell.angle_beta   90.00
_cell.angle_gamma   90.00
#
_symmetry.space_group_name_H-M   'P 1'
#
loop_
_entity.id
_entity.type
_entity.pdbx_description
1 polymer ?
#
loop_
_entity_poly.entity_id
_entity_poly.type
_entity_poly.pdbx_seq_one_letter_code
_entity_poly.pdbx_strand_id
1 'polypeptide(L)' 'MTADNLFTLIFLLTLGASLLMQWWLANRQIGHIQQNRAEVPAEFSEHISLDEHQKAADYTTTKVALGRYESVYGALILLW' A
#
# COMPACT_ATOMS: atom_id res chain seq x y z
N MET A 1 -24.58 -20.85 -16.78
CA MET A 1 -24.29 -19.44 -16.44
C MET A 1 -24.48 -18.62 -17.70
N THR A 2 -25.27 -17.55 -17.66
CA THR A 2 -25.36 -16.57 -18.76
C THR A 2 -24.05 -15.78 -18.85
N ALA A 3 -23.76 -15.17 -20.00
CA ALA A 3 -22.53 -14.41 -20.22
C ALA A 3 -22.37 -13.26 -19.19
N ASP A 4 -23.48 -12.65 -18.77
CA ASP A 4 -23.50 -11.59 -17.76
C ASP A 4 -22.99 -12.07 -16.40
N ASN A 5 -23.43 -13.26 -15.95
CA ASN A 5 -22.97 -13.83 -14.68
C ASN A 5 -21.48 -14.18 -14.71
N LEU A 6 -20.94 -14.55 -15.87
CA LEU A 6 -19.51 -14.82 -16.03
C LEU A 6 -18.69 -13.53 -15.95
N PHE A 7 -19.14 -12.46 -16.60
CA PHE A 7 -18.48 -11.16 -16.54
C PHE A 7 -18.44 -10.62 -15.10
N THR A 8 -19.57 -10.63 -14.39
CA THR A 8 -19.62 -10.19 -12.98
C THR A 8 -18.68 -11.00 -12.10
N LEU A 9 -18.59 -12.32 -12.30
CA LEU A 9 -17.70 -13.18 -11.52
C LEU A 9 -16.22 -12.86 -11.78
N ILE A 10 -15.82 -12.68 -13.05
CA ILE A 10 -14.45 -12.30 -13.42
C ILE A 10 -14.13 -10.90 -12.85
N PHE A 11 -15.07 -9.97 -12.93
CA PHE A 11 -14.91 -8.62 -12.39
C PHE A 11 -14.68 -8.63 -10.88
N LEU A 12 -15.52 -9.33 -10.11
CA LEU A 12 -15.37 -9.43 -8.66
C LEU A 12 -14.06 -10.12 -8.26
N LEU A 13 -13.66 -11.17 -8.98
CA LEU A 13 -12.40 -11.87 -8.75
C LEU A 13 -11.18 -10.98 -9.03
N THR A 14 -11.18 -10.25 -10.14
CA THR A 14 -10.07 -9.35 -10.49
C THR A 14 -10.01 -8.14 -9.56
N LEU A 15 -11.16 -7.56 -9.20
CA LEU A 15 -11.25 -6.49 -8.19
C LEU A 15 -10.68 -6.96 -6.85
N GLY A 16 -11.14 -8.09 -6.34
CA GLY A 16 -10.65 -8.68 -5.09
C GLY A 16 -9.16 -9.01 -5.13
N ALA A 17 -8.69 -9.63 -6.21
CA ALA A 17 -7.26 -9.92 -6.40
C ALA A 17 -6.41 -8.64 -6.41
N SER A 18 -6.89 -7.57 -7.05
CA SER A 18 -6.19 -6.28 -7.08
C SER A 18 -6.04 -5.67 -5.69
N LEU A 19 -7.10 -5.71 -4.87
CA LEU A 19 -7.09 -5.17 -3.50
C LEU A 19 -6.15 -5.97 -2.60
N LEU A 20 -6.20 -7.30 -2.70
CA LEU A 20 -5.30 -8.19 -1.97
C LEU A 20 -3.84 -7.96 -2.36
N MET A 21 -3.55 -7.82 -3.65
CA MET A 21 -2.21 -7.54 -4.16
C MET A 21 -1.69 -6.19 -3.64
N GLN A 22 -2.50 -5.14 -3.72
CA GLN A 22 -2.15 -3.81 -3.20
C GLN A 22 -1.88 -3.86 -1.69
N TRP A 23 -2.72 -4.56 -0.92
CA TRP A 23 -2.55 -4.68 0.51
C TRP A 23 -1.27 -5.46 0.87
N TRP A 24 -1.00 -6.57 0.16
CA TRP A 24 0.23 -7.34 0.35
C TRP A 24 1.49 -6.51 0.06
N LEU A 25 1.50 -5.78 -1.07
CA LEU A 25 2.61 -4.90 -1.44
C LEU A 25 2.81 -3.76 -0.43
N ALA A 26 1.72 -3.14 0.03
CA ALA A 26 1.76 -2.10 1.05
C ALA A 26 2.37 -2.63 2.36
N ASN A 27 1.99 -3.83 2.80
CA ASN A 27 2.54 -4.43 4.01
C ASN A 27 4.04 -4.76 3.85
N ARG A 28 4.45 -5.27 2.68
CA ARG A 28 5.85 -5.52 2.36
C ARG A 28 6.67 -4.22 2.36
N GLN A 29 6.13 -3.15 1.79
CA GLN A 29 6.78 -1.85 1.75
C GLN A 29 6.97 -1.29 3.16
N ILE A 30 5.94 -1.31 4.00
CA ILE A 30 6.02 -0.85 5.40
C ILE A 30 7.04 -1.69 6.16
N GLY A 31 7.03 -3.01 6.00
CA GLY A 31 8.00 -3.90 6.65
C GLY A 31 9.44 -3.53 6.29
N HIS A 32 9.72 -3.31 5.00
CA HIS A 32 11.06 -2.91 4.54
C HIS A 32 11.48 -1.53 5.08
N ILE A 33 10.56 -0.56 5.10
CA ILE A 33 10.83 0.77 5.65
C ILE A 33 11.15 0.69 7.15
N GLN A 34 10.33 -0.04 7.92
CA GLN A 34 10.50 -0.15 9.37
C GLN A 34 11.81 -0.86 9.75
N GLN A 35 12.23 -1.85 8.96
CA GLN A 35 13.51 -2.55 9.16
C GLN A 35 14.72 -1.64 8.93
N ASN A 36 14.66 -0.74 7.95
CA ASN A 36 15.77 0.14 7.58
C ASN A 36 15.69 1.54 8.20
N ARG A 37 14.65 1.86 8.98
CA ARG A 37 14.43 3.23 9.51
C ARG A 37 15.54 3.72 10.45
N ALA A 38 16.22 2.79 11.13
CA ALA A 38 17.17 3.07 12.20
C ALA A 38 18.56 3.45 11.69
N GLU A 39 18.80 3.35 10.38
CA GLU A 39 20.09 3.64 9.76
C GLU A 39 19.85 4.45 8.48
N VAL A 40 20.57 5.56 8.35
CA VAL A 40 20.59 6.33 7.10
C VAL A 40 21.65 5.68 6.21
N PRO A 41 21.34 5.35 4.94
CA PRO A 41 22.36 4.85 4.02
C PRO A 41 23.51 5.84 3.90
N ALA A 42 24.75 5.35 3.84
CA ALA A 42 25.96 6.18 3.85
C ALA A 42 25.99 7.25 2.74
N GLU A 43 25.32 7.00 1.60
CA GLU A 43 25.21 7.96 0.51
C GLU A 43 24.39 9.21 0.88
N PHE A 44 23.50 9.11 1.88
CA PHE A 44 22.62 10.19 2.31
C PHE A 44 22.96 10.76 3.69
N SER A 45 23.88 10.15 4.43
CA SER A 45 24.24 10.59 5.79
C SER A 45 24.81 12.00 5.85
N GLU A 46 25.34 12.53 4.75
CA GLU A 46 25.81 13.91 4.65
C GLU A 46 24.69 14.93 4.41
N HIS A 47 23.50 14.49 3.99
CA HIS A 47 22.41 15.35 3.51
C HIS A 47 21.17 15.32 4.42
N ILE A 48 20.96 14.22 5.13
CA ILE A 48 19.80 14.03 6.01
C ILE A 48 20.24 13.41 7.33
N SER A 49 19.71 13.97 8.42
CA SER A 49 19.89 13.40 9.76
C SER A 49 19.07 12.12 9.93
N LEU A 50 19.45 11.32 10.92
CA LEU A 50 18.68 10.12 11.29
C LEU A 50 17.24 10.46 11.72
N ASP A 51 17.03 11.58 12.40
CA ASP A 51 15.69 12.04 12.81
C ASP A 51 14.81 12.36 11.59
N GLU A 52 15.36 13.04 10.58
CA GLU A 52 14.64 13.34 9.35
C GLU A 52 14.30 12.08 8.55
N HIS A 53 15.22 11.10 8.51
CA HIS A 53 14.96 9.80 7.88
C HIS A 53 13.85 9.03 8.61
N GLN A 54 13.87 9.00 9.94
CA GLN A 54 12.81 8.37 10.75
C GLN A 54 11.46 9.06 10.54
N LYS A 55 11.44 10.40 10.50
CA LYS A 55 10.24 11.17 10.20
C LYS A 55 9.67 10.85 8.82
N ALA A 56 10.53 10.72 7.80
CA ALA A 56 10.11 10.32 6.46
C ALA A 56 9.56 8.88 6.42
N ALA A 57 10.18 7.96 7.17
CA ALA A 57 9.72 6.58 7.32
C ALA A 57 8.33 6.50 7.98
N ASP A 58 8.11 7.26 9.06
CA ASP A 58 6.83 7.30 9.78
C ASP A 58 5.73 7.97 8.94
N TYR A 59 6.06 9.06 8.26
CA TYR A 59 5.14 9.71 7.30
C TYR A 59 4.73 8.75 6.19
N THR A 60 5.69 8.03 5.60
CA THR A 60 5.42 7.08 4.53
C THR A 60 4.56 5.91 5.03
N THR A 61 4.83 5.39 6.22
CA THR A 61 4.00 4.34 6.86
C THR A 61 2.56 4.81 7.02
N THR A 62 2.36 6.02 7.53
CA THR A 62 1.03 6.61 7.74
C THR A 62 0.31 6.85 6.41
N LYS A 63 1.01 7.40 5.41
CA LYS A 63 0.48 7.64 4.07
C LYS A 63 0.05 6.35 3.37
N VAL A 64 0.85 5.29 3.48
CA VAL A 64 0.51 3.97 2.92
C VAL A 64 -0.69 3.36 3.65
N ALA A 65 -0.78 3.50 4.97
CA ALA A 65 -1.95 3.04 5.73
C ALA A 65 -3.23 3.77 5.31
N LEU A 66 -3.16 5.09 5.08
CA LEU A 66 -4.29 5.88 4.58
C LEU A 66 -4.74 5.40 3.19
N GLY A 67 -3.80 5.24 2.24
CA GLY A 67 -4.11 4.78 0.89
C GLY A 67 -4.82 3.42 0.86
N ARG A 68 -4.53 2.53 1.82
CA ARG A 68 -5.27 1.26 1.96
C ARG A 68 -6.76 1.47 2.26
N TYR A 69 -7.11 2.42 3.11
CA TYR A 69 -8.50 2.73 3.41
C TYR A 69 -9.20 3.38 2.21
N GLU A 70 -8.50 4.25 1.50
CA GLU A 70 -9.00 4.86 0.26
C GLU A 70 -9.32 3.80 -0.81
N SER A 71 -8.43 2.81 -1.02
CA SER A 71 -8.68 1.71 -1.97
C SER A 71 -9.92 0.89 -1.60
N VAL A 72 -10.14 0.59 -0.32
CA VAL A 72 -11.33 -0.15 0.13
C VAL A 72 -12.59 0.69 -0.06
N TYR A 73 -12.54 1.97 0.30
CA TYR A 73 -13.65 2.88 0.12
C TYR A 73 -14.04 3.05 -1.36
N GLY A 74 -13.05 3.21 -2.24
CA GLY A 74 -13.27 3.26 -3.68
C GLY A 74 -13.92 1.98 -4.23
N ALA A 75 -13.50 0.82 -3.74
CA ALA A 75 -14.11 -0.45 -4.12
C ALA A 75 -15.57 -0.57 -3.65
N LEU A 76 -15.90 -0.08 -2.45
CA LEU A 76 -17.28 -0.06 -1.95
C LEU A 76 -18.18 0.84 -2.81
N ILE A 77 -17.70 2.03 -3.19
CA ILE A 77 -18.44 2.94 -4.08
C ILE A 77 -18.69 2.26 -5.43
N LEU A 78 -17.69 1.57 -5.96
CA LEU A 78 -17.76 0.93 -7.27
C LEU A 78 -18.70 -0.29 -7.30
N LEU A 79 -19.01 -0.88 -6.15
CA LEU A 79 -19.96 -1.98 -5.99
C LEU A 79 -21.38 -1.55 -5.59
N TRP A 80 -21.58 -0.27 -5.27
CA TRP A 80 -22.89 0.31 -4.96
C TRP A 80 -23.72 0.51 -6.24
#